data_AF-A0A850QL76-F1
#
_entry.id   AF-A0A850QL76-F1
#
_cell.length_a   1.000
_cell.length_b   1.000
_cell.length_c   1.000
_cell.angle_alpha   90.00
_cell.angle_beta   90.00
_cell.angle_gamma   90.00
#
_symmetry.space_group_name_H-M   'P 1'
#
loop_
_entity.id
_entity.type
_entity.pdbx_description
1 polymer ?
#
loop_
_entity_poly.entity_id
_entity_poly.type
_entity_poly.pdbx_seq_one_letter_code
_entity_poly.pdbx_strand_id
1 'polypeptide(L)' 'MRKAFSKWWNGRSYFIEDVYPGVRYERHWTSEFIHLLIEFYLKHWKWIIGVLITITVSLLSG' A
#
# COMPACT_ATOMS: atom_id res chain seq x y z
N MET A 1 -11.21 8.50 15.79
CA MET A 1 -9.97 8.27 15.00
C MET A 1 -10.05 7.02 14.11
N ARG A 2 -10.32 5.80 14.62
CA ARG A 2 -10.38 4.56 13.81
C ARG A 2 -11.31 4.60 12.58
N LYS A 3 -12.48 5.24 12.70
CA LYS A 3 -13.45 5.33 11.59
C LYS A 3 -12.96 6.19 10.41
N ALA A 4 -12.28 7.31 10.69
CA ALA A 4 -11.73 8.17 9.65
C ALA A 4 -10.57 7.49 8.91
N PHE A 5 -9.72 6.77 9.65
CA PHE A 5 -8.63 5.98 9.07
C PHE A 5 -9.15 4.83 8.21
N SER A 6 -10.11 4.05 8.71
CA SER A 6 -10.72 2.95 7.94
C SER A 6 -11.40 3.46 6.66
N LYS A 7 -12.08 4.62 6.73
CA LYS A 7 -12.71 5.29 5.58
C LYS A 7 -11.68 5.80 4.57
N TRP A 8 -10.51 6.20 5.03
CA TRP A 8 -9.41 6.63 4.17
C TRP A 8 -8.68 5.43 3.54
N TRP A 9 -8.49 4.35 4.31
CA TRP A 9 -7.80 3.13 3.91
C TRP A 9 -8.61 2.26 2.94
N ASN A 10 -9.89 2.07 3.22
CA ASN A 10 -10.79 1.24 2.41
C ASN A 10 -11.53 2.05 1.34
N GLY A 11 -11.21 3.33 1.16
CA GLY A 11 -11.91 4.21 0.23
C GLY A 11 -13.41 4.34 0.53
N ARG A 12 -14.15 4.90 -0.43
CA ARG A 12 -15.61 4.96 -0.39
C ARG A 12 -16.21 4.54 -1.72
N SER A 13 -17.23 3.72 -1.65
CA SER A 13 -18.15 3.51 -2.77
C SER A 13 -19.23 4.58 -2.73
N TYR A 14 -19.44 5.23 -3.87
CA TYR A 14 -20.54 6.15 -4.07
C TYR A 14 -21.36 5.70 -5.27
N PHE A 15 -22.67 5.79 -5.12
CA PHE A 15 -23.63 5.48 -6.17
C PHE A 15 -23.82 6.74 -7.01
N ILE A 16 -23.64 6.59 -8.31
CA ILE A 16 -24.02 7.58 -9.31
C ILE A 16 -25.45 7.23 -9.71
N GLU A 17 -26.40 8.10 -9.39
CA GLU A 17 -27.77 8.01 -9.91
C GLU A 17 -27.73 8.06 -11.44
N ASP A 18 -28.55 7.25 -12.11
CA ASP A 18 -28.69 7.13 -13.57
C ASP A 18 -27.54 6.47 -14.39
N VAL A 19 -26.61 5.75 -13.76
CA VAL A 19 -25.64 4.88 -14.48
C VAL A 19 -25.74 3.44 -13.95
N TYR A 20 -25.72 2.43 -14.82
CA TYR A 20 -25.69 1.01 -14.44
C TYR A 20 -24.44 0.31 -15.01
N PRO A 21 -23.59 -0.36 -14.19
CA PRO A 21 -23.58 -0.35 -12.72
C PRO A 21 -22.90 0.93 -12.22
N GLY A 22 -23.67 1.90 -11.72
CA GLY A 22 -23.23 3.22 -11.27
C GLY A 22 -22.48 3.21 -9.94
N VAL A 23 -21.75 2.14 -9.66
CA VAL A 23 -20.92 2.02 -8.47
C VAL A 23 -19.52 2.51 -8.84
N ARG A 24 -19.16 3.72 -8.39
CA ARG A 24 -17.78 4.20 -8.48
C ARG A 24 -17.09 3.98 -7.14
N TYR A 25 -15.90 3.42 -7.20
CA TYR A 25 -15.04 3.28 -6.04
C TYR A 25 -14.02 4.41 -6.06
N GLU A 26 -14.09 5.29 -5.07
CA GLU A 26 -13.17 6.40 -4.93
C GLU A 26 -12.25 6.12 -3.75
N ARG A 27 -11.01 5.74 -4.06
CA ARG A 27 -9.95 5.55 -3.07
C ARG A 27 -8.95 6.69 -3.20
N HIS A 28 -8.47 7.18 -2.05
CA HIS A 28 -7.42 8.18 -2.04
C HIS A 28 -6.13 7.58 -2.63
N TRP A 29 -5.50 8.27 -3.57
CA TRP A 29 -4.25 7.86 -4.21
C TRP A 29 -3.15 7.51 -3.20
N THR A 30 -3.11 8.20 -2.05
CA THR A 30 -2.17 7.91 -0.95
C THR A 30 -2.42 6.56 -0.30
N SER A 31 -3.67 6.15 -0.14
CA SER A 31 -4.00 4.81 0.35
C SER A 31 -3.63 3.73 -0.67
N GLU A 32 -3.84 4.01 -1.96
CA GLU A 32 -3.46 3.09 -3.03
C GLU A 32 -1.94 2.90 -3.13
N PHE A 33 -1.19 3.99 -3.03
CA PHE A 33 0.26 3.97 -2.97
C PHE A 33 0.77 3.12 -1.80
N ILE A 34 0.18 3.25 -0.61
CA ILE A 34 0.61 2.45 0.54
C ILE A 34 0.27 0.97 0.35
N HIS A 35 -0.89 0.63 -0.23
CA HIS A 35 -1.19 -0.78 -0.53
C HIS A 35 -0.15 -1.37 -1.49
N LEU A 36 0.21 -0.65 -2.54
CA LEU A 36 1.27 -1.06 -3.47
C LEU A 36 2.62 -1.20 -2.78
N LEU A 37 2.95 -0.28 -1.87
CA LEU A 37 4.21 -0.30 -1.13
C LEU A 37 4.26 -1.48 -0.15
N ILE A 38 3.16 -1.78 0.53
CA ILE A 38 3.03 -2.96 1.40
C ILE A 38 3.11 -4.24 0.57
N GLU A 39 2.44 -4.31 -0.58
CA GLU A 39 2.49 -5.47 -1.46
C GLU A 39 3.90 -5.70 -2.01
N PHE A 40 4.55 -4.62 -2.45
CA PHE A 40 5.94 -4.64 -2.87
C PHE A 40 6.86 -5.11 -1.75
N TYR A 41 6.70 -4.57 -0.54
CA TYR A 41 7.44 -4.99 0.64
C TYR A 41 7.18 -6.47 0.95
N LEU A 42 5.93 -6.94 1.01
CA LEU A 42 5.60 -8.35 1.26
C LEU A 42 6.08 -9.30 0.17
N LYS A 43 6.26 -8.83 -1.06
CA LYS A 43 6.81 -9.63 -2.17
C LYS A 43 8.34 -9.65 -2.15
N HIS A 44 8.98 -8.55 -1.78
CA HIS A 44 10.42 -8.34 -1.91
C HIS A 44 11.17 -8.23 -0.57
N TRP A 45 10.52 -8.40 0.58
CA TRP A 45 11.15 -8.25 1.90
C TRP A 45 12.36 -9.18 2.07
N LYS A 46 12.31 -10.40 1.53
CA LYS A 46 13.44 -11.34 1.57
C LYS A 46 14.66 -10.80 0.84
N TRP A 47 14.44 -10.16 -0.31
CA TRP A 47 15.49 -9.50 -1.09
C TRP A 47 16.02 -8.27 -0.37
N ILE A 48 15.14 -7.45 0.20
CA ILE A 48 15.52 -6.25 0.98
C ILE A 48 16.39 -6.64 2.17
N ILE A 49 15.99 -7.67 2.93
CA ILE A 49 16.78 -8.19 4.05
C ILE A 49 18.12 -8.76 3.57
N GLY A 50 18.12 -9.53 2.47
CA GLY A 50 19.36 -10.07 1.89
C GLY A 50 20.36 -8.97 1.54
N VAL A 51 19.92 -7.94 0.81
CA VAL A 51 20.76 -6.78 0.45
C VAL A 51 21.25 -6.05 1.70
N LEU A 52 20.38 -5.85 2.69
CA LEU A 52 20.72 -5.12 3.91
C LEU A 52 21.76 -5.88 4.75
N ILE A 53 21.66 -7.21 4.83
CA ILE A 53 22.67 -8.07 5.46
C ILE A 53 24.00 -7.96 4.70
N THR A 54 23.98 -8.08 3.37
CA THR A 54 25.19 -7.98 2.55
C THR A 54 25.90 -6.63 2.75
N ILE A 55 25.16 -5.52 2.74
CA ILE A 55 25.73 -4.19 3.01
C ILE A 55 26.34 -4.14 4.41
N THR A 56 25.62 -4.62 5.42
CA THR A 56 26.09 -4.59 6.82
C THR A 56 27.35 -5.43 7.01
N VAL A 57 27.40 -6.63 6.42
CA VAL A 57 28.57 -7.50 6.45
C VAL A 57 29.74 -6.84 5.72
N SER A 58 29.50 -6.28 4.54
CA SER A 58 30.55 -5.60 3.77
C SER A 58 31.13 -4.39 4.50
N LEU A 59 30.31 -3.66 5.27
CA LEU A 59 30.75 -2.51 6.07
C LEU A 59 31.55 -2.94 7.30
N LEU A 60 31.23 -4.10 7.89
CA LEU A 60 31.94 -4.67 9.04
C LEU A 60 33.24 -5.38 8.68
N SER A 61 33.35 -5.89 7.45
CA SER A 61 34.54 -6.57 6.93
C SER A 61 35.57 -5.63 6.31
N GLY A 62 35.20 -4.36 6.10
CA GLY A 62 36.04 -3.32 5.51
C GLY A 62 36.81 -2.48 6.53
#